data_AF-A0A7Y0WIH8-F1
#
_entry.id   AF-A0A7Y0WIH8-F1
#
_cell.length_a   1.000
_cell.length_b   1.000
_cell.length_c   1.000
_cell.angle_alpha   90.00
_cell.angle_beta   90.00
_cell.angle_gamma   90.00
#
_symmetry.space_group_name_H-M   'P 1'
#
loop_
_entity.id
_entity.type
_entity.pdbx_description
1 polymer ?
#
loop_
_entity_poly.entity_id
_entity_poly.type
_entity_poly.pdbx_seq_one_letter_code
_entity_poly.pdbx_strand_id
1 'polypeptide(L)'
;MYALLILDIQVGLVHGPEKPWRCEELLETLNTLMDKARSAGAPIFLARHIGPAGSPIELGSPLTLIAEELKLLGGEVVFEKRRPNAFAMTDLADNLRSSGATSVVITGMKTQYCVDSTCRAARDLGFDAVLIADGHTCSDTPLMKADAIVAHHNATLNGPFCQLVQAVDWSF
;
A
#
# COMPACT_ATOMS: atom_id res chain seq x y z
N MET A 1 9.89 2.85 15.65
CA MET A 1 8.42 2.58 15.66
C MET A 1 7.99 2.33 14.22
N TYR A 2 7.14 1.33 14.01
CA TYR A 2 6.58 1.01 12.70
C TYR A 2 5.25 1.73 12.47
N ALA A 3 5.02 2.18 11.24
CA ALA A 3 3.72 2.60 10.75
C ALA A 3 3.25 1.66 9.63
N LEU A 4 1.97 1.29 9.60
CA LEU A 4 1.38 0.54 8.50
C LEU A 4 0.98 1.51 7.38
N LEU A 5 1.42 1.27 6.16
CA LEU A 5 1.07 2.04 4.97
C LEU A 5 0.39 1.12 3.94
N ILE A 6 -0.91 1.36 3.72
CA ILE A 6 -1.73 0.63 2.76
C ILE A 6 -1.93 1.50 1.52
N LEU A 7 -1.47 1.04 0.37
CA LEU A 7 -1.52 1.79 -0.88
C LEU A 7 -2.75 1.41 -1.72
N ASP A 8 -3.57 2.39 -2.06
CA ASP A 8 -4.54 2.36 -3.17
C ASP A 8 -5.51 1.16 -3.19
N ILE A 9 -6.00 0.73 -2.02
CA ILE A 9 -7.10 -0.26 -1.95
C ILE A 9 -8.42 0.46 -2.16
N GLN A 10 -8.69 0.77 -3.42
CA GLN A 10 -9.81 1.60 -3.85
C GLN A 10 -10.81 0.81 -4.68
N VAL A 11 -12.08 1.22 -4.66
CA VAL A 11 -13.21 0.61 -5.40
C VAL A 11 -12.85 0.35 -6.87
N GLY A 12 -12.23 1.32 -7.54
CA GLY A 12 -11.86 1.18 -8.96
C GLY A 12 -10.77 0.14 -9.25
N LEU A 13 -9.98 -0.25 -8.24
CA LEU A 13 -8.98 -1.32 -8.36
C LEU A 13 -9.52 -2.67 -7.91
N VAL A 14 -10.30 -2.70 -6.83
CA VAL A 14 -10.88 -3.95 -6.27
C VAL A 14 -12.03 -4.48 -7.15
N HIS A 15 -12.94 -3.59 -7.57
CA HIS A 15 -14.12 -3.93 -8.36
C HIS A 15 -14.03 -3.49 -9.83
N GLY A 16 -12.84 -3.08 -10.26
CA GLY A 16 -12.58 -2.73 -11.65
C GLY A 16 -12.71 -3.93 -12.60
N PRO A 17 -12.70 -3.68 -13.92
CA PRO A 17 -12.77 -4.74 -14.93
C PRO A 17 -11.57 -5.70 -14.87
N GLU A 18 -10.39 -5.20 -14.46
CA GLU A 18 -9.18 -5.99 -14.29
C GLU A 18 -9.07 -6.50 -12.85
N LYS A 19 -9.54 -7.72 -12.60
CA LYS A 19 -9.47 -8.33 -11.27
C LYS A 19 -8.02 -8.47 -10.79
N PRO A 20 -7.66 -7.94 -9.61
CA PRO A 20 -6.35 -8.18 -9.03
C PRO A 20 -6.21 -9.65 -8.61
N TRP A 21 -5.02 -10.20 -8.77
CA TRP A 21 -4.71 -11.57 -8.37
C TRP A 21 -4.82 -11.73 -6.85
N ARG A 22 -5.53 -12.77 -6.39
CA ARG A 22 -5.71 -13.08 -4.96
C ARG A 22 -6.27 -11.89 -4.15
N CYS A 23 -7.17 -11.09 -4.75
CA CYS A 23 -7.68 -9.87 -4.13
C CYS A 23 -8.38 -10.12 -2.78
N GLU A 24 -9.18 -11.18 -2.67
CA GLU A 24 -9.87 -11.53 -1.41
C GLU A 24 -8.87 -11.84 -0.29
N GLU A 25 -7.87 -12.68 -0.58
CA GLU A 25 -6.82 -13.05 0.36
C GLU A 25 -5.92 -11.86 0.75
N LEU A 26 -5.67 -10.94 -0.20
CA LEU A 26 -5.02 -9.68 0.11
C LEU A 26 -5.84 -8.87 1.11
N LEU A 27 -7.15 -8.70 0.88
CA LEU A 27 -8.02 -7.93 1.78
C LEU A 27 -8.06 -8.53 3.20
N GLU A 28 -8.09 -9.86 3.32
CA GLU A 28 -7.98 -10.54 4.61
C GLU A 28 -6.63 -10.27 5.30
N THR A 29 -5.54 -10.32 4.54
CA THR A 29 -4.19 -10.03 5.01
C THR A 29 -4.07 -8.59 5.52
N LEU A 30 -4.60 -7.63 4.76
CA LEU A 30 -4.57 -6.21 5.13
C LEU A 30 -5.39 -5.93 6.39
N ASN A 31 -6.59 -6.52 6.51
CA ASN A 31 -7.39 -6.40 7.74
C ASN A 31 -6.65 -6.98 8.96
N THR A 32 -6.01 -8.14 8.81
CA THR A 32 -5.19 -8.75 9.87
C THR A 32 -4.03 -7.84 10.28
N LEU A 33 -3.35 -7.21 9.33
CA LEU A 33 -2.26 -6.27 9.60
C LEU A 33 -2.77 -4.99 10.29
N MET A 34 -3.95 -4.48 9.91
CA MET A 34 -4.57 -3.36 10.60
C MET A 34 -4.89 -3.71 12.05
N ASP A 35 -5.40 -4.91 12.33
CA ASP A 35 -5.67 -5.37 13.70
C ASP A 35 -4.38 -5.53 14.52
N LYS A 36 -3.31 -6.06 13.93
CA LYS A 36 -1.98 -6.12 14.56
C LYS A 36 -1.45 -4.72 14.86
N ALA A 37 -1.55 -3.78 13.91
CA ALA A 37 -1.09 -2.40 14.08
C ALA A 37 -1.85 -1.69 15.20
N ARG A 38 -3.19 -1.79 15.22
CA ARG A 38 -4.04 -1.25 16.29
C ARG A 38 -3.66 -1.80 17.66
N SER A 39 -3.47 -3.11 17.75
CA SER A 39 -3.10 -3.78 19.01
C SER A 39 -1.75 -3.32 19.55
N ALA A 40 -0.81 -2.95 18.66
CA ALA A 40 0.50 -2.43 19.03
C ALA A 40 0.53 -0.90 19.20
N GLY A 41 -0.58 -0.19 18.93
CA GLY A 41 -0.61 1.27 18.89
C GLY A 41 0.17 1.88 17.71
N ALA A 42 0.47 1.10 16.68
CA ALA A 42 1.14 1.58 15.47
C ALA A 42 0.17 2.38 14.59
N PRO A 43 0.57 3.56 14.08
CA PRO A 43 -0.30 4.37 13.23
C PRO A 43 -0.52 3.70 11.87
N ILE A 44 -1.72 3.88 11.32
CA ILE A 44 -2.15 3.30 10.04
C ILE A 44 -2.42 4.44 9.06
N PHE A 45 -1.77 4.38 7.90
CA PHE A 45 -1.93 5.33 6.80
C PHE A 45 -2.50 4.61 5.58
N LEU A 46 -3.50 5.21 4.94
CA LEU A 46 -4.06 4.74 3.68
C LEU A 46 -3.86 5.78 2.59
N ALA A 47 -3.16 5.39 1.53
CA ALA A 47 -3.05 6.23 0.35
C ALA A 47 -4.29 6.06 -0.54
N ARG A 48 -4.82 7.19 -0.99
CA ARG A 48 -5.89 7.27 -2.00
C ARG A 48 -5.34 7.95 -3.25
N HIS A 49 -5.18 7.21 -4.34
CA HIS A 49 -4.80 7.79 -5.62
C HIS A 49 -5.97 8.55 -6.24
N ILE A 50 -5.73 9.80 -6.62
CA ILE A 50 -6.66 10.62 -7.40
C ILE A 50 -6.00 11.10 -8.71
N GLY A 51 -6.78 11.09 -9.78
CA GLY A 51 -6.39 11.53 -11.11
C GLY A 51 -6.64 13.02 -11.37
N PRO A 52 -6.30 13.51 -12.58
CA PRO A 52 -6.66 14.85 -13.02
C PRO A 52 -8.19 14.99 -13.22
N ALA A 53 -8.67 16.23 -13.26
CA ALA A 53 -10.07 16.53 -13.54
C ALA A 53 -10.54 15.92 -14.87
N GLY A 54 -11.75 15.36 -14.88
CA GLY A 54 -12.34 14.65 -16.02
C GLY A 54 -11.82 13.23 -16.25
N SER A 55 -10.88 12.72 -15.44
CA SER A 55 -10.50 11.31 -15.48
C SER A 55 -11.49 10.43 -14.70
N PRO A 56 -11.60 9.12 -15.00
CA PRO A 56 -12.49 8.21 -14.26
C PRO A 56 -12.19 8.16 -12.75
N ILE A 57 -10.96 8.48 -12.35
CA ILE A 57 -10.48 8.50 -10.98
C ILE A 57 -10.23 9.94 -10.50
N GLU A 58 -10.91 10.94 -11.06
CA GLU A 58 -10.81 12.31 -10.57
C GLU A 58 -11.25 12.45 -9.11
N LEU A 59 -10.88 13.57 -8.49
CA LEU A 59 -11.26 13.87 -7.11
C LEU A 59 -12.79 13.81 -6.95
N GLY A 60 -13.26 13.02 -5.97
CA GLY A 60 -14.68 12.83 -5.70
C GLY A 60 -15.32 11.69 -6.50
N SER A 61 -14.61 11.05 -7.44
CA SER A 61 -15.12 9.87 -8.14
C SER A 61 -15.36 8.71 -7.16
N PRO A 62 -16.50 7.98 -7.28
CA PRO A 62 -16.74 6.76 -6.51
C PRO A 62 -15.64 5.70 -6.67
N LEU A 63 -14.97 5.66 -7.83
CA LEU A 63 -13.86 4.73 -8.06
C LEU A 63 -12.65 5.01 -7.17
N THR A 64 -12.54 6.23 -6.64
CA THR A 64 -11.45 6.61 -5.74
C THR A 64 -11.73 6.26 -4.28
N LEU A 65 -12.96 5.91 -3.90
CA LEU A 65 -13.29 5.55 -2.53
C LEU A 65 -12.46 4.33 -2.09
N ILE A 66 -12.09 4.28 -0.82
CA ILE A 66 -11.49 3.08 -0.23
C ILE A 66 -12.51 1.95 -0.31
N ALA A 67 -12.05 0.75 -0.69
CA ALA A 67 -12.91 -0.42 -0.80
C ALA A 67 -13.47 -0.80 0.59
N GLU A 68 -14.78 -1.12 0.66
CA GLU A 68 -15.50 -1.34 1.93
C GLU A 68 -15.03 -2.60 2.67
N GLU A 69 -14.35 -3.49 1.97
CA GLU A 69 -13.73 -4.69 2.53
C GLU A 69 -12.56 -4.38 3.46
N LEU A 70 -11.96 -3.18 3.37
CA LEU A 70 -11.07 -2.69 4.43
C LEU A 70 -11.89 -2.16 5.60
N LYS A 71 -11.83 -2.89 6.71
CA LYS A 71 -12.61 -2.61 7.93
C LYS A 71 -11.95 -1.48 8.73
N LEU A 72 -12.17 -0.24 8.29
CA LEU A 72 -11.69 0.97 8.97
C LEU A 72 -12.46 1.21 10.27
N LEU A 73 -11.76 1.70 11.30
CA LEU A 73 -12.35 2.03 12.60
C LEU A 73 -12.31 3.53 12.92
N GLY A 74 -11.79 4.35 12.00
CA GLY A 74 -11.74 5.81 12.11
C GLY A 74 -10.47 6.35 12.77
N GLY A 75 -9.57 5.48 13.21
CA GLY A 75 -8.24 5.86 13.74
C GLY A 75 -7.16 5.98 12.66
N GLU A 76 -7.50 5.63 11.41
CA GLU A 76 -6.56 5.62 10.30
C GLU A 76 -6.46 6.99 9.62
N VAL A 77 -5.26 7.32 9.13
CA VAL A 77 -5.02 8.54 8.36
C VAL A 77 -5.16 8.23 6.87
N VAL A 78 -6.22 8.72 6.25
CA VAL A 78 -6.39 8.64 4.79
C VAL A 78 -5.82 9.91 4.17
N PHE A 79 -4.89 9.75 3.22
CA PHE A 79 -4.29 10.88 2.49
C PHE A 79 -4.36 10.65 0.98
N GLU A 80 -4.36 11.74 0.23
CA GLU A 80 -4.45 11.70 -1.22
C GLU A 80 -3.07 11.79 -1.87
N LYS A 81 -2.90 11.10 -3.00
CA LYS A 81 -1.71 11.23 -3.85
C LYS A 81 -2.08 11.26 -5.32
N ARG A 82 -1.19 11.86 -6.11
CA ARG A 82 -1.32 12.02 -7.57
C ARG A 82 -0.20 11.35 -8.37
N ARG A 83 0.71 10.66 -7.68
CA ARG A 83 1.87 9.96 -8.26
C ARG A 83 1.96 8.53 -7.69
N PRO A 84 2.66 7.62 -8.38
CA PRO A 84 2.93 6.28 -7.85
C PRO A 84 3.68 6.32 -6.52
N ASN A 85 4.75 7.11 -6.41
CA ASN A 85 5.45 7.36 -5.15
C ASN A 85 4.52 8.09 -4.18
N ALA A 86 4.16 7.44 -3.06
CA ALA A 86 3.25 8.00 -2.07
C ALA A 86 3.79 9.23 -1.33
N PHE A 87 5.11 9.41 -1.28
CA PHE A 87 5.76 10.58 -0.67
C PHE A 87 5.81 11.80 -1.61
N ALA A 88 5.66 11.60 -2.92
CA ALA A 88 5.85 12.68 -3.88
C ALA A 88 4.66 13.65 -3.85
N MET A 89 4.93 14.89 -3.46
CA MET A 89 3.93 15.98 -3.35
C MET A 89 2.80 15.66 -2.36
N THR A 90 3.15 15.03 -1.23
CA THR A 90 2.25 14.78 -0.10
C THR A 90 2.98 15.09 1.21
N ASP A 91 2.23 15.21 2.30
CA ASP A 91 2.79 15.39 3.65
C ASP A 91 3.12 14.05 4.34
N LEU A 92 3.12 12.93 3.60
CA LEU A 92 3.26 11.59 4.18
C LEU A 92 4.53 11.44 5.03
N ALA A 93 5.68 11.90 4.53
CA ALA A 93 6.95 11.76 5.24
C ALA A 93 6.94 12.51 6.58
N ASP A 94 6.37 13.71 6.60
CA ASP A 94 6.31 14.54 7.79
C ASP A 94 5.27 14.03 8.78
N ASN A 95 4.14 13.51 8.30
CA ASN A 95 3.13 12.85 9.13
C ASN A 95 3.67 11.58 9.78
N LEU A 96 4.41 10.75 9.03
CA LEU A 96 5.08 9.56 9.58
C LEU A 96 6.07 9.96 10.69
N ARG A 97 6.95 10.92 10.45
CA ARG A 97 7.91 11.39 11.46
C ARG A 97 7.23 12.01 12.68
N SER A 98 6.17 12.78 12.47
CA SER A 98 5.38 13.40 13.55
C SER A 98 4.66 12.35 14.42
N SER A 99 4.33 11.20 13.84
CA SER A 99 3.81 10.04 14.59
C SER A 99 4.89 9.23 15.33
N GLY A 100 6.17 9.60 15.19
CA GLY A 100 7.31 8.89 15.76
C GLY A 100 7.79 7.69 14.94
N ALA A 101 7.25 7.50 13.73
CA ALA A 101 7.63 6.39 12.86
C ALA A 101 9.05 6.58 12.31
N THR A 102 9.86 5.53 12.50
CA THR A 102 11.20 5.38 11.91
C THR A 102 11.21 4.38 10.77
N SER A 103 10.13 3.60 10.68
CA SER A 103 10.02 2.44 9.81
C SER A 103 8.60 2.36 9.24
N VAL A 104 8.46 1.90 7.99
CA VAL A 104 7.19 1.85 7.26
C VAL A 104 6.96 0.44 6.74
N VAL A 105 5.81 -0.14 7.09
CA VAL A 105 5.34 -1.45 6.64
C VAL A 105 4.42 -1.22 5.44
N ILE A 106 4.89 -1.56 4.25
CA ILE A 106 4.28 -1.19 2.97
C ILE A 106 3.47 -2.36 2.42
N THR A 107 2.23 -2.07 2.03
CA THR A 107 1.26 -3.02 1.47
C THR A 107 0.41 -2.34 0.39
N GLY A 108 -0.40 -3.11 -0.33
CA GLY A 108 -1.46 -2.58 -1.19
C GLY A 108 -1.28 -2.82 -2.69
N MET A 109 -1.69 -1.85 -3.51
CA MET A 109 -1.73 -1.98 -4.96
C MET A 109 -1.24 -0.73 -5.70
N LYS A 110 -0.83 -0.85 -6.97
CA LYS A 110 -0.41 -2.10 -7.64
C LYS A 110 1.09 -2.32 -7.41
N THR A 111 1.48 -3.59 -7.36
CA THR A 111 2.84 -4.06 -7.07
C THR A 111 3.94 -3.31 -7.84
N GLN A 112 3.88 -3.33 -9.17
CA GLN A 112 4.89 -2.74 -10.06
C GLN A 112 4.77 -1.22 -10.24
N TYR A 113 3.85 -0.58 -9.53
CA TYR A 113 3.61 0.85 -9.61
C TYR A 113 3.80 1.50 -8.25
N CYS A 114 2.71 1.70 -7.51
CA CYS A 114 2.71 2.47 -6.28
C CYS A 114 3.51 1.78 -5.17
N VAL A 115 3.43 0.44 -5.08
CA VAL A 115 4.16 -0.33 -4.08
C VAL A 115 5.66 -0.24 -4.33
N ASP A 116 6.14 -0.63 -5.51
CA ASP A 116 7.56 -0.52 -5.89
C ASP A 116 8.10 0.91 -5.70
N SER A 117 7.40 1.90 -6.26
CA SER A 117 7.84 3.30 -6.21
C SER A 117 7.98 3.80 -4.76
N THR A 118 7.05 3.38 -3.89
CA THR A 118 7.03 3.83 -2.50
C THR A 118 8.07 3.07 -1.66
N CYS A 119 8.31 1.78 -1.91
CA CYS A 119 9.38 1.03 -1.25
C CYS A 119 10.75 1.67 -1.49
N ARG A 120 11.06 2.01 -2.74
CA ARG A 120 12.32 2.67 -3.10
C ARG A 120 12.43 4.04 -2.42
N ALA A 121 11.39 4.86 -2.55
CA ALA A 121 11.38 6.20 -1.98
C ALA A 121 11.45 6.23 -0.44
N ALA A 122 10.86 5.25 0.25
CA ALA A 122 10.92 5.16 1.71
C ALA A 122 12.38 5.08 2.20
N ARG A 123 13.21 4.27 1.54
CA ARG A 123 14.64 4.18 1.86
C ARG A 123 15.40 5.45 1.55
N ASP A 124 15.16 6.05 0.38
CA ASP A 124 15.80 7.32 0.00
C ASP A 124 15.49 8.44 1.00
N LEU A 125 14.33 8.39 1.65
CA LEU A 125 13.89 9.33 2.69
C LEU A 125 14.34 8.95 4.11
N GLY A 126 15.10 7.87 4.27
CA GLY A 126 15.71 7.44 5.53
C GLY A 126 14.82 6.58 6.42
N PHE A 127 13.69 6.05 5.93
CA PHE A 127 12.87 5.09 6.67
C PHE A 127 13.40 3.67 6.50
N ASP A 128 13.30 2.85 7.55
CA ASP A 128 13.37 1.41 7.38
C ASP A 128 12.09 0.90 6.72
N ALA A 129 12.21 0.40 5.49
CA ALA A 129 11.07 -0.11 4.74
C ALA A 129 10.94 -1.62 4.93
N VAL A 130 9.73 -2.07 5.26
CA VAL A 130 9.34 -3.49 5.28
C VAL A 130 8.27 -3.68 4.22
N LEU A 131 8.47 -4.60 3.29
CA LEU A 131 7.43 -5.04 2.35
C LEU A 131 6.83 -6.34 2.85
N ILE A 132 5.50 -6.37 2.98
CA ILE A 132 4.81 -7.62 3.30
C ILE A 132 4.61 -8.42 2.01
N ALA A 133 5.27 -9.56 1.90
CA ALA A 133 5.41 -10.33 0.66
C ALA A 133 4.08 -10.81 0.05
N ASP A 134 3.10 -11.09 0.91
CA ASP A 134 1.72 -11.46 0.60
C ASP A 134 0.72 -10.31 0.85
N GLY A 135 1.24 -9.11 1.16
CA GLY A 135 0.48 -7.89 1.44
C GLY A 135 0.37 -6.95 0.25
N HIS A 136 0.67 -7.39 -0.97
CA HIS A 136 0.44 -6.58 -2.18
C HIS A 136 0.07 -7.44 -3.38
N THR A 137 -0.58 -6.82 -4.36
CA THR A 137 -0.96 -7.51 -5.60
C THR A 137 -1.00 -6.60 -6.83
N CYS A 138 -1.33 -7.16 -7.97
CA CYS A 138 -1.63 -6.48 -9.23
C CYS A 138 -2.53 -7.35 -10.11
N SER A 139 -2.80 -6.91 -11.32
CA SER A 139 -3.56 -7.68 -12.33
C SER A 139 -2.60 -8.20 -13.41
N ASP A 140 -3.04 -9.22 -14.15
CA ASP A 140 -2.32 -9.67 -15.34
C ASP A 140 -2.08 -8.51 -16.31
N THR A 141 -0.94 -8.56 -17.00
CA THR A 141 -0.64 -7.66 -18.12
C THR A 141 -0.55 -8.48 -19.41
N PRO A 142 -0.55 -7.84 -20.60
CA PRO A 142 -0.34 -8.56 -21.85
C PRO A 142 0.99 -9.34 -21.92
N LEU A 143 1.99 -8.96 -21.11
CA LEU A 143 3.34 -9.54 -21.15
C LEU A 143 3.64 -10.50 -19.98
N MET A 144 2.99 -10.33 -18.84
CA MET A 144 3.33 -11.07 -17.62
C MET A 144 2.10 -11.28 -16.74
N LYS A 145 2.01 -12.49 -16.16
CA LYS A 145 1.01 -12.86 -15.17
C LYS A 145 1.27 -12.18 -13.83
N ALA A 146 0.20 -11.86 -13.10
CA ALA A 146 0.26 -11.12 -11.86
C ALA A 146 1.13 -11.79 -10.78
N ASP A 147 1.05 -13.11 -10.66
CA ASP A 147 1.86 -13.90 -9.73
C ASP A 147 3.36 -13.78 -10.03
N ALA A 148 3.73 -13.81 -11.32
CA ALA A 148 5.10 -13.58 -11.75
C ALA A 148 5.57 -12.14 -11.51
N ILE A 149 4.70 -11.14 -11.70
CA ILE A 149 5.00 -9.73 -11.37
C ILE A 149 5.25 -9.58 -9.87
N VAL A 150 4.40 -10.17 -9.03
CA VAL A 150 4.54 -10.16 -7.57
C VAL A 150 5.82 -10.85 -7.12
N ALA A 151 6.08 -12.07 -7.61
CA ALA A 151 7.30 -12.79 -7.29
C ALA A 151 8.57 -12.02 -7.71
N HIS A 152 8.54 -11.40 -8.89
CA HIS A 152 9.63 -10.58 -9.37
C HIS A 152 9.89 -9.38 -8.47
N HIS A 153 8.85 -8.63 -8.08
CA HIS A 153 9.04 -7.43 -7.25
C HIS A 153 9.41 -7.79 -5.80
N ASN A 154 8.91 -8.89 -5.26
CA ASN A 154 9.38 -9.44 -3.98
C ASN A 154 10.90 -9.68 -4.02
N ALA A 155 11.40 -10.32 -5.07
CA ALA A 155 12.84 -10.57 -5.21
C ALA A 155 13.65 -9.28 -5.47
N THR A 156 13.14 -8.38 -6.32
CA THR A 156 13.84 -7.15 -6.72
C THR A 156 13.92 -6.12 -5.60
N LEU A 157 12.88 -6.02 -4.77
CA LEU A 157 12.82 -5.03 -3.69
C LEU A 157 13.53 -5.49 -2.41
N ASN A 158 13.55 -6.81 -2.14
CA ASN A 158 14.14 -7.36 -0.92
C ASN A 158 15.66 -7.10 -0.84
N GLY A 159 16.10 -6.58 0.29
CA GLY A 159 17.49 -6.21 0.58
C GLY A 159 17.75 -4.73 0.31
N PRO A 160 18.04 -4.32 -0.94
CA PRO A 160 18.42 -2.94 -1.24
C PRO A 160 17.33 -1.91 -0.89
N PHE A 161 16.05 -2.25 -1.08
CA PHE A 161 14.95 -1.30 -0.95
C PHE A 161 14.05 -1.59 0.26
N CYS A 162 13.92 -2.83 0.70
CA CYS A 162 13.13 -3.14 1.89
C CYS A 162 13.53 -4.49 2.47
N GLN A 163 13.20 -4.73 3.73
CA GLN A 163 13.13 -6.08 4.27
C GLN A 163 11.83 -6.73 3.81
N LEU A 164 11.90 -7.92 3.20
CA LEU A 164 10.73 -8.68 2.83
C LEU A 164 10.31 -9.63 3.97
N VAL A 165 9.04 -9.62 4.37
CA VAL A 165 8.50 -10.46 5.46
C VAL A 165 7.11 -10.98 5.08
N GLN A 166 6.73 -12.19 5.48
CA GLN A 166 5.35 -12.69 5.33
C GLN A 166 4.43 -12.05 6.39
N ALA A 167 3.16 -11.79 6.07
CA ALA A 167 2.23 -11.16 7.00
C ALA A 167 2.05 -11.95 8.31
N VAL A 168 2.11 -13.28 8.23
CA VAL A 168 2.02 -14.17 9.39
C VAL A 168 3.16 -13.94 10.38
N ASP A 169 4.37 -13.70 9.87
CA ASP A 169 5.59 -13.51 10.66
C ASP A 169 5.78 -12.06 11.13
N TRP A 170 4.93 -11.13 10.65
CA TRP A 170 5.04 -9.71 11.00
C TRP A 170 4.41 -9.39 12.35
N SER A 171 5.10 -8.55 13.13
CA SER A 171 4.63 -7.91 14.36
C SER A 171 5.06 -6.45 14.41
N PHE A 172 4.17 -5.57 14.88
CA PHE A 172 4.43 -4.13 15.03
C PHE A 172 5.10 -3.77 16.35
#